data_AF-A0A7V9T2I8-F1
#
_entry.id   AF-A0A7V9T2I8-F1
#
_cell.length_a   1.000
_cell.length_b   1.000
_cell.length_c   1.000
_cell.angle_alpha   90.00
_cell.angle_beta   90.00
_cell.angle_gamma   90.00
#
_symmetry.space_group_name_H-M   'P 1'
#
loop_
_entity.id
_entity.type
_entity.pdbx_description
1 polymer ?
#
loop_
_entity_poly.entity_id
_entity_poly.type
_entity_poly.pdbx_seq_one_letter_code
_entity_poly.pdbx_strand_id
1 'polypeptide(L)'
;LFVLPVDVLANSPLVAAEAVARLPRVGRIGAGLVSALVATSAFGVMLASAVAYPRTQFAMADRDLFPRAAARISPRFGTPSVAIWIVGLISMLFLFGGSFQRLANRMLLGLWPFYVLCVAAVIVLRRTRPSLVRPYRAIGYPVVPMVFVLVGLALMVNAAVDDPVNTAVTFGIIGAGLPGYAAWQWTRGRAARAAVAGT
;
A
#
# COMPACT_ATOMS: atom_id res chain seq x y z
N LEU A 1 25.36 3.97 -28.32
CA LEU A 1 24.04 3.30 -28.27
C LEU A 1 23.44 3.50 -26.88
N PHE A 2 23.11 4.75 -26.55
CA PHE A 2 22.41 5.15 -25.31
C PHE A 2 21.30 6.08 -25.78
N VAL A 3 20.06 5.62 -25.72
CA VAL A 3 18.90 6.35 -26.26
C VAL A 3 18.43 7.43 -25.26
N LEU A 4 18.87 7.37 -23.99
CA LEU A 4 18.72 8.46 -23.01
C LEU A 4 20.04 8.78 -22.29
N PRO A 5 20.44 10.05 -22.22
CA PRO A 5 21.37 10.57 -21.23
C PRO A 5 20.84 10.40 -19.79
N VAL A 6 21.71 10.11 -18.83
CA VAL A 6 21.34 9.84 -17.41
C VAL A 6 20.65 11.05 -16.76
N ASP A 7 20.99 12.26 -17.20
CA ASP A 7 20.37 13.54 -16.82
C ASP A 7 18.90 13.66 -17.25
N VAL A 8 18.52 13.08 -18.39
CA VAL A 8 17.12 13.07 -18.88
C VAL A 8 16.32 11.96 -18.18
N LEU A 9 16.94 10.81 -17.90
CA LEU A 9 16.34 9.72 -17.12
C LEU A 9 15.94 10.16 -15.71
N ALA A 10 16.75 11.01 -15.08
CA ALA A 10 16.52 11.48 -13.72
C ALA A 10 15.34 12.46 -13.59
N ASN A 11 14.94 13.13 -14.66
CA ASN A 11 13.98 14.25 -14.61
C ASN A 11 12.67 14.00 -15.37
N SER A 12 12.55 12.93 -16.15
CA SER A 12 11.35 12.66 -16.94
C SER A 12 10.33 11.79 -16.18
N PRO A 13 9.10 12.26 -15.95
CA PRO A 13 8.03 11.45 -15.36
C PRO A 13 7.53 10.34 -16.31
N LEU A 14 7.93 10.36 -17.59
CA LEU A 14 7.48 9.45 -18.65
C LEU A 14 8.68 8.87 -19.43
N VAL A 15 9.64 8.29 -18.70
CA VAL A 15 10.89 7.72 -19.23
C VAL A 15 10.68 6.84 -20.47
N ALA A 16 9.66 5.98 -20.47
CA ALA A 16 9.38 5.06 -21.58
C ALA A 16 8.87 5.77 -22.85
N ALA A 17 7.99 6.76 -22.71
CA ALA A 17 7.46 7.51 -23.86
C ALA A 17 8.52 8.46 -24.42
N GLU A 18 9.35 9.06 -23.55
CA GLU A 18 10.43 9.95 -23.95
C GLU A 18 11.59 9.20 -24.63
N ALA A 19 11.88 7.96 -24.20
CA ALA A 19 12.80 7.06 -24.90
C ALA A 19 12.39 6.80 -26.35
N VAL A 20 11.09 6.57 -26.56
CA VAL A 20 10.54 6.21 -27.87
C VAL A 20 10.36 7.43 -28.76
N ALA A 21 10.06 8.60 -28.18
CA ALA A 21 9.97 9.86 -28.91
C ALA A 21 11.30 10.28 -29.58
N ARG A 22 12.45 9.89 -29.00
CA ARG A 22 13.78 10.17 -29.55
C ARG A 22 14.26 9.14 -30.58
N LEU A 23 13.47 8.10 -30.89
CA LEU A 23 13.81 7.12 -31.93
C LEU A 23 13.50 7.68 -33.34
N PRO A 24 14.52 7.80 -34.22
CA PRO A 24 14.38 8.50 -35.50
C PRO A 24 13.45 7.84 -36.53
N ARG A 25 12.98 6.59 -36.28
CA ARG A 25 12.09 5.85 -37.20
C ARG A 25 10.63 5.79 -36.78
N VAL A 26 10.31 6.14 -35.53
CA VAL A 26 8.99 5.87 -34.92
C VAL A 26 8.42 7.11 -34.20
N GLY A 27 9.29 8.03 -33.76
CA GLY A 27 9.00 9.42 -33.41
C GLY A 27 7.71 9.66 -32.63
N ARG A 28 6.73 10.32 -33.26
CA ARG A 28 5.49 10.79 -32.60
C ARG A 28 4.40 9.71 -32.48
N ILE A 29 4.31 8.79 -33.46
CA ILE A 29 3.27 7.74 -33.46
C ILE A 29 3.57 6.67 -32.42
N GLY A 30 4.82 6.20 -32.31
CA GLY A 30 5.16 5.22 -31.27
C GLY A 30 5.13 5.81 -29.86
N ALA A 31 5.48 7.09 -29.68
CA ALA A 31 5.29 7.76 -28.40
C ALA A 31 3.81 7.81 -28.00
N GLY A 32 2.91 8.09 -28.95
CA GLY A 32 1.46 8.03 -28.75
C GLY A 32 0.94 6.63 -28.37
N LEU A 33 1.36 5.60 -29.11
CA LEU A 33 1.00 4.21 -28.82
C LEU A 33 1.51 3.73 -27.45
N VAL A 34 2.75 4.03 -27.11
CA VAL A 34 3.33 3.69 -25.80
C VAL A 34 2.61 4.44 -24.68
N SER A 35 2.30 5.72 -24.87
CA SER A 35 1.54 6.49 -23.87
C SER A 35 0.14 5.92 -23.68
N ALA A 36 -0.54 5.53 -24.76
CA ALA A 36 -1.85 4.86 -24.69
C ALA A 36 -1.76 3.53 -23.94
N LEU A 37 -0.76 2.70 -24.24
CA LEU A 37 -0.56 1.42 -23.56
C LEU A 37 -0.30 1.60 -22.06
N VAL A 38 0.55 2.56 -21.69
CA VAL A 38 0.83 2.90 -20.28
C VAL A 38 -0.43 3.41 -19.58
N ALA A 39 -1.22 4.28 -20.24
CA ALA A 39 -2.48 4.77 -19.70
C ALA A 39 -3.50 3.64 -19.48
N THR A 40 -3.63 2.71 -20.43
CA THR A 40 -4.50 1.53 -20.28
C THR A 40 -4.02 0.62 -19.15
N SER A 41 -2.72 0.40 -19.01
CA SER A 41 -2.14 -0.40 -17.92
C SER A 41 -2.40 0.23 -16.55
N ALA A 42 -2.15 1.54 -16.40
CA ALA A 42 -2.43 2.28 -15.18
C ALA A 42 -3.92 2.25 -14.82
N PHE A 43 -4.79 2.40 -15.81
CA PHE A 43 -6.24 2.27 -15.63
C PHE A 43 -6.65 0.87 -15.17
N GLY A 44 -6.02 -0.18 -15.71
CA GLY A 44 -6.24 -1.57 -15.28
C GLY A 44 -5.89 -1.79 -13.80
N VAL A 45 -4.73 -1.30 -13.35
CA VAL A 45 -4.33 -1.37 -11.93
C VAL A 45 -5.28 -0.56 -11.05
N MET A 46 -5.75 0.60 -11.51
CA MET A 46 -6.74 1.41 -10.79
C MET A 46 -8.05 0.65 -10.58
N LEU A 47 -8.58 0.00 -11.62
CA LEU A 47 -9.80 -0.80 -11.51
C LEU A 47 -9.63 -2.00 -10.56
N ALA A 48 -8.50 -2.72 -10.67
CA ALA A 48 -8.19 -3.83 -9.77
C ALA A 48 -8.11 -3.37 -8.30
N SER A 49 -7.47 -2.23 -8.07
CA SER A 49 -7.32 -1.61 -6.76
C SER A 49 -8.66 -1.14 -6.16
N ALA A 50 -9.51 -0.49 -6.97
CA ALA A 50 -10.85 -0.04 -6.57
C ALA A 50 -11.74 -1.20 -6.11
N VAL A 51 -11.46 -2.41 -6.60
CA VAL A 51 -12.17 -3.64 -6.26
C VAL A 51 -11.53 -4.34 -5.05
N ALA A 52 -10.20 -4.36 -4.95
CA ALA A 52 -9.47 -5.06 -3.88
C ALA A 52 -9.54 -4.34 -2.51
N TYR A 53 -9.34 -3.02 -2.46
CA TYR A 53 -9.23 -2.29 -1.19
C TYR A 53 -10.50 -2.30 -0.33
N PRO A 54 -11.71 -2.09 -0.87
CA PRO A 54 -12.94 -2.13 -0.07
C PRO A 54 -13.19 -3.49 0.60
N ARG A 55 -12.72 -4.61 -0.01
CA ARG A 55 -12.88 -5.95 0.58
C ARG A 55 -12.02 -6.15 1.83
N THR A 56 -10.82 -5.55 1.84
CA THR A 56 -9.96 -5.58 3.02
C THR A 56 -10.60 -4.80 4.17
N GLN A 57 -11.16 -3.62 3.89
CA GLN A 57 -11.88 -2.84 4.88
C GLN A 57 -13.17 -3.50 5.36
N PHE A 58 -13.91 -4.15 4.46
CA PHE A 58 -15.07 -4.97 4.79
C PHE A 58 -14.68 -6.11 5.76
N ALA A 59 -13.62 -6.86 5.46
CA ALA A 59 -13.14 -7.95 6.33
C ALA A 59 -12.65 -7.44 7.69
N MET A 60 -12.07 -6.24 7.74
CA MET A 60 -11.73 -5.58 9.01
C MET A 60 -12.98 -5.17 9.80
N ALA A 61 -14.00 -4.64 9.12
CA ALA A 61 -15.26 -4.23 9.73
C ALA A 61 -16.08 -5.42 10.26
N ASP A 62 -16.04 -6.55 9.56
CA ASP A 62 -16.65 -7.82 9.97
C ASP A 62 -16.02 -8.35 11.28
N ARG A 63 -14.72 -8.13 11.47
CA ARG A 63 -13.99 -8.44 12.71
C ARG A 63 -14.04 -7.34 13.78
N ASP A 64 -14.95 -6.36 13.64
CA ASP A 64 -15.08 -5.21 14.54
C ASP A 64 -13.82 -4.32 14.69
N LEU A 65 -12.84 -4.46 13.78
CA LEU A 65 -11.61 -3.65 13.73
C LEU A 65 -11.80 -2.32 12.99
N PHE A 66 -12.96 -2.11 12.37
CA PHE A 66 -13.33 -0.92 11.59
C PHE A 66 -14.82 -0.60 11.81
N PRO A 67 -15.32 0.62 11.49
CA PRO A 67 -16.73 0.94 11.67
C PRO A 67 -17.64 -0.09 10.99
N ARG A 68 -18.60 -0.65 11.74
CA ARG A 68 -19.58 -1.65 11.25
C ARG A 68 -20.36 -1.19 10.01
N ALA A 69 -20.47 0.12 9.80
CA ALA A 69 -21.07 0.66 8.57
C ALA A 69 -20.34 0.20 7.31
N ALA A 70 -19.01 0.01 7.36
CA ALA A 70 -18.22 -0.51 6.25
C ALA A 70 -18.45 -2.01 5.97
N ALA A 71 -19.03 -2.75 6.92
CA ALA A 71 -19.48 -4.13 6.72
C ALA A 71 -20.87 -4.21 6.04
N ARG A 72 -21.53 -3.08 5.73
CA ARG A 72 -22.82 -3.11 5.04
C ARG A 72 -22.65 -3.46 3.58
N ILE A 73 -23.33 -4.52 3.14
CA ILE A 73 -23.38 -4.96 1.75
C ILE A 73 -24.64 -4.38 1.09
N SER A 74 -24.49 -3.83 -0.12
CA SER A 74 -25.62 -3.34 -0.91
C SER A 74 -26.51 -4.51 -1.35
N PRO A 75 -27.84 -4.48 -1.09
CA PRO A 75 -28.76 -5.54 -1.50
C PRO A 75 -28.84 -5.75 -3.02
N ARG A 76 -28.61 -4.68 -3.80
CA ARG A 76 -28.72 -4.70 -5.27
C ARG A 76 -27.47 -5.20 -5.98
N PHE A 77 -26.29 -4.85 -5.45
CA PHE A 77 -25.01 -5.08 -6.14
C PHE A 77 -24.12 -6.13 -5.44
N GLY A 78 -24.44 -6.55 -4.22
CA GLY A 78 -23.61 -7.48 -3.46
C GLY A 78 -22.25 -6.94 -3.06
N THR A 79 -22.05 -5.61 -3.15
CA THR A 79 -20.76 -4.95 -2.87
C THR A 79 -20.81 -4.13 -1.58
N PRO A 80 -19.68 -3.99 -0.86
CA PRO A 80 -19.60 -3.17 0.34
C PRO A 80 -19.57 -1.66 -0.02
N SER A 81 -20.74 -1.08 -0.26
CA SER A 81 -20.88 0.28 -0.80
C SER A 81 -20.26 1.35 0.10
N VAL A 82 -20.39 1.21 1.42
CA VAL A 82 -19.82 2.15 2.39
C VAL A 82 -18.29 2.09 2.37
N ALA A 83 -17.70 0.90 2.29
CA ALA A 83 -16.25 0.75 2.18
C ALA A 83 -15.72 1.36 0.87
N ILE A 84 -16.45 1.22 -0.24
CA ILE A 84 -16.09 1.85 -1.52
C ILE A 84 -16.04 3.37 -1.37
N TRP A 85 -17.05 3.98 -0.76
CA TRP A 85 -17.07 5.43 -0.51
C TRP A 85 -15.94 5.88 0.40
N ILE A 86 -15.63 5.13 1.46
CA ILE A 86 -14.52 5.45 2.36
C ILE A 86 -13.18 5.44 1.61
N VAL A 87 -12.88 4.38 0.85
CA VAL A 87 -11.66 4.32 0.03
C VAL A 87 -11.62 5.46 -0.98
N GLY A 88 -12.74 5.73 -1.67
CA GLY A 88 -12.83 6.77 -2.68
C GLY A 88 -12.59 8.17 -2.12
N LEU A 89 -13.23 8.50 -0.99
CA LEU A 89 -13.06 9.80 -0.32
C LEU A 89 -11.64 10.00 0.21
N ILE A 90 -11.05 8.97 0.84
CA ILE A 90 -9.66 9.05 1.30
C ILE A 90 -8.72 9.22 0.11
N SER A 91 -8.93 8.47 -0.97
CA SER A 91 -8.11 8.60 -2.19
C SER A 91 -8.21 10.01 -2.76
N MET A 92 -9.41 10.59 -2.83
CA MET A 92 -9.62 11.96 -3.27
C MET A 92 -8.93 12.98 -2.36
N LEU A 93 -8.90 12.76 -1.05
CA LEU A 93 -8.16 13.61 -0.12
C LEU A 93 -6.65 13.59 -0.41
N PHE A 94 -6.10 12.41 -0.72
CA PHE A 94 -4.68 12.28 -1.07
C PHE A 94 -4.31 12.99 -2.38
N LEU A 95 -5.25 13.20 -3.31
CA LEU A 95 -4.99 13.96 -4.54
C LEU A 95 -4.64 15.44 -4.25
N PHE A 96 -5.15 16.02 -3.16
CA PHE A 96 -4.80 17.38 -2.76
C PHE A 96 -3.41 17.49 -2.11
N GLY A 97 -2.75 16.36 -1.83
CA GLY A 97 -1.52 16.27 -1.04
C GLY A 97 -0.21 16.63 -1.76
N GLY A 98 -0.26 17.05 -3.03
CA GLY A 98 0.90 17.57 -3.77
C GLY A 98 1.27 16.75 -5.02
N SER A 99 2.55 16.78 -5.40
CA SER A 99 3.06 16.15 -6.62
C SER A 99 2.98 14.61 -6.59
N PHE A 100 2.80 13.99 -7.76
CA PHE A 100 2.83 12.53 -7.94
C PHE A 100 4.05 11.85 -7.29
N GLN A 101 5.25 12.43 -7.44
CA GLN A 101 6.48 11.90 -6.84
C GLN A 101 6.38 11.75 -5.32
N ARG A 102 5.82 12.77 -4.64
CA ARG A 102 5.60 12.72 -3.18
C ARG A 102 4.59 11.64 -2.80
N LEU A 103 3.52 11.48 -3.57
CA LEU A 103 2.52 10.45 -3.31
C LEU A 103 3.11 9.04 -3.50
N ALA A 104 3.91 8.83 -4.55
CA ALA A 104 4.62 7.59 -4.80
C ALA A 104 5.62 7.25 -3.68
N ASN A 105 6.42 8.23 -3.23
CA ASN A 105 7.34 8.05 -2.11
C ASN A 105 6.61 7.70 -0.81
N ARG A 106 5.51 8.40 -0.49
CA ARG A 106 4.67 8.09 0.68
C ARG A 106 4.06 6.69 0.60
N MET A 107 3.64 6.25 -0.59
CA MET A 107 3.10 4.90 -0.79
C MET A 107 4.15 3.83 -0.47
N LEU A 108 5.37 3.99 -1.00
CA LEU A 108 6.48 3.08 -0.73
C LEU A 108 6.83 3.07 0.76
N LEU A 109 7.05 4.23 1.35
CA LEU A 109 7.30 4.35 2.80
C LEU A 109 6.15 3.77 3.65
N GLY A 110 4.92 3.82 3.13
CA GLY A 110 3.74 3.31 3.80
C GLY A 110 3.66 1.78 3.82
N LEU A 111 3.99 1.11 2.71
CA LEU A 111 3.84 -0.34 2.56
C LEU A 111 5.06 -1.14 3.00
N TRP A 112 6.26 -0.59 2.82
CA TRP A 112 7.52 -1.30 3.09
C TRP A 112 7.68 -1.79 4.53
N PRO A 113 7.31 -1.02 5.58
CA PRO A 113 7.33 -1.52 6.96
C PRO A 113 6.53 -2.82 7.11
N PHE A 114 5.34 -2.89 6.52
CA PHE A 114 4.49 -4.08 6.60
C PHE A 114 5.06 -5.26 5.82
N TYR A 115 5.73 -5.04 4.68
CA TYR A 115 6.43 -6.10 3.96
C TYR A 115 7.60 -6.66 4.76
N VAL A 116 8.42 -5.79 5.36
CA VAL A 116 9.51 -6.21 6.24
C VAL A 116 8.97 -7.00 7.44
N LEU A 117 7.89 -6.53 8.08
CA LEU A 117 7.25 -7.22 9.18
C LEU A 117 6.67 -8.58 8.76
N CYS A 118 6.03 -8.69 7.59
CA CYS A 118 5.51 -9.95 7.07
C CYS A 118 6.63 -10.97 6.82
N VAL A 119 7.76 -10.55 6.24
CA VAL A 119 8.90 -11.45 6.00
C VAL A 119 9.59 -11.81 7.32
N ALA A 120 9.76 -10.85 8.24
CA ALA A 120 10.27 -11.11 9.58
C ALA A 120 9.37 -12.09 10.35
N ALA A 121 8.04 -11.99 10.18
CA ALA A 121 7.08 -12.89 10.79
C ALA A 121 7.29 -14.35 10.34
N VAL A 122 7.80 -14.61 9.12
CA VAL A 122 8.17 -15.97 8.69
C VAL A 122 9.31 -16.53 9.55
N ILE A 123 10.29 -15.71 9.91
CA ILE A 123 11.41 -16.12 10.77
C ILE A 123 10.90 -16.34 12.20
N VAL A 124 10.08 -15.43 12.72
CA VAL A 124 9.50 -15.51 14.08
C VAL A 124 8.57 -16.71 14.21
N LEU A 125 7.67 -16.93 13.26
CA LEU A 125 6.70 -18.03 13.27
C LEU A 125 7.39 -19.40 13.26
N ARG A 126 8.60 -19.46 12.70
CA ARG A 126 9.39 -20.69 12.73
C ARG A 126 9.93 -21.02 14.10
N ARG A 127 10.20 -20.01 14.94
CA ARG A 127 10.61 -20.17 16.34
C ARG A 127 9.40 -20.38 17.25
N THR A 128 8.31 -19.64 17.05
CA THR A 128 7.14 -19.69 17.95
C THR A 128 6.22 -20.87 17.69
N ARG A 129 6.10 -21.36 16.45
CA ARG A 129 5.24 -22.50 16.08
C ARG A 129 6.00 -23.50 15.20
N PRO A 130 6.95 -24.26 15.78
CA PRO A 130 7.77 -25.21 15.04
C PRO A 130 6.97 -26.41 14.51
N SER A 131 5.90 -26.82 15.19
CA SER A 131 5.10 -28.04 14.88
C SER A 131 4.08 -27.88 13.75
N LEU A 132 3.90 -26.68 13.18
CA LEU A 132 2.95 -26.48 12.08
C LEU A 132 3.40 -27.22 10.82
N VAL A 133 2.46 -27.92 10.18
CA VAL A 133 2.66 -28.51 8.85
C VAL A 133 2.90 -27.37 7.85
N ARG A 134 4.01 -27.43 7.11
CA ARG A 134 4.42 -26.39 6.14
C ARG A 134 4.50 -27.00 4.74
N PRO A 135 3.41 -26.93 3.95
CA PRO A 135 3.40 -27.43 2.57
C PRO A 135 4.44 -26.72 1.68
N TYR A 136 4.67 -25.42 1.94
CA TYR A 136 5.69 -24.62 1.27
C TYR A 136 6.79 -24.20 2.24
N ARG A 137 8.05 -24.29 1.78
CA ARG A 137 9.23 -23.82 2.50
C ARG A 137 9.94 -22.77 1.62
N ALA A 138 10.19 -21.61 2.21
CA ALA A 138 10.97 -20.56 1.55
C ALA A 138 12.36 -21.10 1.14
N ILE A 139 12.70 -20.93 -0.13
CA ILE A 139 14.00 -21.31 -0.69
C ILE A 139 15.08 -20.42 -0.06
N GLY A 140 16.21 -21.02 0.32
CA GLY A 140 17.33 -20.29 0.94
C GLY A 140 17.03 -19.77 2.35
N TYR A 141 16.06 -20.36 3.06
CA TYR A 141 15.81 -20.05 4.48
C TYR A 141 17.01 -20.48 5.35
N PRO A 142 17.49 -19.64 6.30
CA PRO A 142 16.98 -18.32 6.70
C PRO A 142 17.62 -17.12 5.98
N VAL A 143 18.63 -17.34 5.12
CA VAL A 143 19.44 -16.29 4.50
C VAL A 143 18.59 -15.36 3.63
N VAL A 144 17.76 -15.89 2.73
CA VAL A 144 16.96 -15.07 1.81
C VAL A 144 15.99 -14.13 2.53
N PRO A 145 15.16 -14.61 3.50
CA PRO A 145 14.35 -13.70 4.31
C PRO A 145 15.14 -12.69 5.13
N MET A 146 16.31 -13.08 5.65
CA MET A 146 17.14 -12.20 6.46
C MET A 146 17.74 -11.07 5.61
N VAL A 147 18.27 -11.38 4.43
CA VAL A 147 18.74 -10.39 3.46
C VAL A 147 17.61 -9.44 3.06
N PHE A 148 16.40 -9.95 2.80
CA PHE A 148 15.25 -9.10 2.49
C PHE A 148 14.93 -8.11 3.62
N VAL A 149 14.91 -8.58 4.87
CA VAL A 149 14.68 -7.72 6.04
C VAL A 149 15.78 -6.67 6.17
N LEU A 150 17.06 -7.06 6.02
CA LEU A 150 18.19 -6.13 6.11
C LEU A 150 18.16 -5.06 5.01
N VAL A 151 17.91 -5.46 3.76
CA VAL A 151 17.81 -4.53 2.63
C VAL A 151 16.59 -3.64 2.78
N GLY A 152 15.44 -4.18 3.18
CA GLY A 152 14.23 -3.40 3.42
C GLY A 152 14.42 -2.35 4.52
N LEU A 153 15.07 -2.72 5.63
CA LEU A 153 15.42 -1.77 6.68
C LEU A 153 16.42 -0.71 6.18
N ALA A 154 17.45 -1.10 5.42
CA ALA A 154 18.41 -0.16 4.85
C ALA A 154 17.73 0.84 3.90
N LEU A 155 16.78 0.40 3.05
CA LEU A 155 16.01 1.27 2.18
C LEU A 155 15.15 2.26 2.98
N MET A 156 14.54 1.81 4.08
CA MET A 156 13.74 2.68 4.95
C MET A 156 14.60 3.71 5.67
N VAL A 157 15.79 3.31 6.15
CA VAL A 157 16.77 4.24 6.75
C VAL A 157 17.25 5.25 5.71
N ASN A 158 17.58 4.80 4.51
CA ASN A 158 17.99 5.69 3.42
C ASN A 158 16.90 6.72 3.10
N ALA A 159 15.64 6.27 2.98
CA ALA A 159 14.52 7.17 2.73
C ALA A 159 14.26 8.15 3.89
N ALA A 160 14.51 7.73 5.13
CA ALA A 160 14.43 8.61 6.30
C ALA A 160 15.50 9.71 6.30
N VAL A 161 16.67 9.43 5.74
CA VAL A 161 17.77 10.40 5.59
C VAL A 161 17.51 11.34 4.41
N ASP A 162 17.03 10.80 3.28
CA ASP A 162 16.78 11.54 2.04
C ASP A 162 15.59 12.51 2.14
N ASP A 163 14.48 12.06 2.74
CA ASP A 163 13.28 12.87 2.94
C ASP A 163 12.68 12.65 4.35
N PRO A 164 13.28 13.29 5.36
CA PRO A 164 12.88 13.08 6.76
C PRO A 164 11.47 13.57 7.03
N VAL A 165 11.00 14.61 6.33
CA VAL A 165 9.66 15.18 6.55
C VAL A 165 8.58 14.23 6.04
N ASN A 166 8.67 13.76 4.78
CA ASN A 166 7.67 12.82 4.27
C ASN A 166 7.73 11.47 4.99
N THR A 167 8.92 11.06 5.43
CA THR A 167 9.08 9.87 6.27
C THR A 167 8.38 10.05 7.60
N ALA A 168 8.67 11.11 8.35
CA ALA A 168 8.05 11.39 9.65
C ALA A 168 6.52 11.48 9.55
N VAL A 169 5.99 12.14 8.52
CA VAL A 169 4.53 12.23 8.29
C VAL A 169 3.94 10.85 8.01
N THR A 170 4.55 10.05 7.13
CA THR A 170 4.05 8.70 6.79
C THR A 170 4.04 7.78 8.00
N PHE A 171 5.14 7.72 8.73
CA PHE A 171 5.23 6.91 9.96
C PHE A 171 4.35 7.46 11.07
N GLY A 172 4.17 8.79 11.14
CA GLY A 172 3.23 9.43 12.05
C GLY A 172 1.79 9.01 11.79
N ILE A 173 1.36 8.97 10.52
CA ILE A 173 0.02 8.48 10.13
C ILE A 173 -0.15 7.00 10.49
N ILE A 174 0.84 6.16 10.18
CA ILE A 174 0.83 4.74 10.56
C ILE A 174 0.75 4.59 12.09
N GLY A 175 1.59 5.33 12.80
CA GLY A 175 1.66 5.34 14.26
C GLY A 175 0.36 5.82 14.90
N ALA A 176 -0.31 6.83 14.31
CA ALA A 176 -1.62 7.33 14.75
C ALA A 176 -2.73 6.28 14.62
N GLY A 177 -2.53 5.24 13.80
CA GLY A 177 -3.40 4.07 13.76
C GLY A 177 -3.46 3.31 15.09
N LEU A 178 -2.37 3.28 15.86
CA LEU A 178 -2.31 2.61 17.18
C LEU A 178 -3.19 3.27 18.25
N PRO A 179 -3.08 4.58 18.54
CA PRO A 179 -3.97 5.25 19.48
C PRO A 179 -5.40 5.29 18.95
N GLY A 180 -5.61 5.43 17.64
CA GLY A 180 -6.94 5.33 17.03
C GLY A 180 -7.60 3.98 17.30
N TYR A 181 -6.85 2.89 17.13
CA TYR A 181 -7.31 1.53 17.43
C TYR A 181 -7.57 1.32 18.93
N ALA A 182 -6.66 1.77 19.79
CA ALA A 182 -6.82 1.66 21.24
C ALA A 182 -8.05 2.43 21.74
N ALA A 183 -8.28 3.65 21.26
CA ALA A 183 -9.46 4.44 21.56
C ALA A 183 -10.75 3.77 21.07
N TRP A 184 -10.74 3.19 19.86
CA TRP A 184 -11.86 2.43 19.31
C TRP A 184 -12.19 1.20 20.17
N GLN A 185 -11.18 0.42 20.57
CA GLN A 185 -11.39 -0.71 21.47
C GLN A 185 -11.90 -0.29 22.85
N TRP A 186 -11.39 0.83 23.38
CA TRP A 186 -11.78 1.32 24.70
C TRP A 186 -13.24 1.77 24.76
N THR A 187 -13.71 2.48 23.73
CA THR A 187 -15.12 2.92 23.61
C THR A 187 -16.07 1.72 23.49
N ARG A 188 -15.68 0.69 22.74
CA ARG A 188 -16.45 -0.56 22.61
C ARG A 188 -16.44 -1.42 23.87
N GLY A 189 -15.30 -1.53 24.54
CA GLY A 189 -15.18 -2.23 25.83
C GLY A 189 -16.04 -1.58 26.91
N ARG A 190 -16.15 -0.24 26.91
CA ARG A 190 -17.07 0.51 27.78
C ARG A 190 -18.54 0.26 27.44
N ALA A 191 -18.91 0.31 26.17
CA ALA A 191 -20.28 0.04 25.73
C ALA A 191 -20.75 -1.38 26.08
N ALA A 192 -19.87 -2.39 25.91
CA ALA A 192 -20.16 -3.77 26.30
C ALA A 192 -20.34 -3.94 27.81
N ARG A 193 -19.52 -3.26 28.63
CA ARG A 193 -19.64 -3.29 30.10
C ARG A 193 -20.88 -2.57 30.60
N ALA A 194 -21.26 -1.45 29.99
CA ALA A 194 -22.48 -0.72 30.34
C ALA A 194 -23.76 -1.52 30.02
N ALA A 195 -23.76 -2.30 28.92
CA ALA A 195 -24.87 -3.17 28.56
C ALA A 195 -25.08 -4.34 29.55
N VAL A 196 -24.00 -4.86 30.15
CA VAL A 196 -24.06 -5.94 31.16
C VAL A 196 -24.39 -5.42 32.55
N ALA A 197 -24.04 -4.16 32.87
CA ALA A 197 -24.37 -3.54 34.16
C ALA A 197 -25.81 -2.99 34.24
N GLY A 198 -26.52 -2.91 33.11
CA GLY A 198 -27.91 -2.47 33.02
C GLY A 198 -28.95 -3.60 32.95
N THR A 199 -28.50 -4.86 33.07
CA THR A 199 -29.34 -6.07 33.20
C THR A 199 -29.26 -6.61 34.61
#